data_AF-A0A6A4UF36-F1
#
_entry.id   AF-A0A6A4UF36-F1
#
_cell.length_a   1.000
_cell.length_b   1.000
_cell.length_c   1.000
_cell.angle_alpha   90.00
_cell.angle_beta   90.00
_cell.angle_gamma   90.00
#
_symmetry.space_group_name_H-M   'P 1'
#
loop_
_entity.id
_entity.type
_entity.pdbx_description
1 polymer ?
#
loop_
_entity_poly.entity_id
_entity_poly.type
_entity_poly.pdbx_seq_one_letter_code
_entity_poly.pdbx_strand_id
1 'polypeptide(L)'
;MKKAFFVVLLALFTVNVSAQLKKIEGKGIYTERDIYLDSNGKRYSNQVSFHFFKQTLTENSYNLEKLNNSKLKQILTAIEKDFGSFTIRKAYTDKHWGDSISTNIITKKPVFVRDLSQFYRLEFDKIICVDEVINKLKETKIFRSVWGPVCKVDMYSPSDYIPTAQWAMNNTDATKA
;
A
#
# COMPACT_ATOMS: atom_id res chain seq x y z
N MET A 1 63.85 18.51 -14.63
CA MET A 1 62.73 19.44 -14.97
C MET A 1 61.51 18.64 -15.40
N LYS A 2 60.60 18.36 -14.46
CA LYS A 2 59.18 18.73 -14.48
C LYS A 2 58.48 18.63 -15.86
N LYS A 3 57.82 17.49 -16.11
CA LYS A 3 56.47 17.49 -16.70
C LYS A 3 55.64 16.49 -15.92
N ALA A 4 54.97 17.02 -14.89
CA ALA A 4 54.14 16.28 -13.98
C ALA A 4 52.94 15.70 -14.73
N PHE A 5 52.90 14.38 -14.72
CA PHE A 5 51.73 13.50 -14.70
C PHE A 5 50.51 14.18 -14.05
N PHE A 6 49.59 14.72 -14.85
CA PHE A 6 48.40 15.41 -14.33
C PHE A 6 47.18 15.13 -15.22
N VAL A 7 46.82 13.85 -15.39
CA VAL A 7 45.58 13.50 -16.13
C VAL A 7 44.77 12.35 -15.49
N VAL A 8 45.28 11.59 -14.52
CA VAL A 8 44.60 10.33 -14.12
C VAL A 8 43.68 10.44 -12.88
N LEU A 9 43.66 11.56 -12.16
CA LEU A 9 42.94 11.64 -10.87
C LEU A 9 41.56 12.33 -10.92
N LEU A 10 40.80 12.17 -12.01
CA LEU A 10 39.42 12.69 -12.09
C LEU A 10 38.38 11.69 -12.62
N ALA A 11 38.73 10.39 -12.71
CA ALA A 11 37.89 9.39 -13.37
C ALA A 11 37.40 8.24 -12.44
N LEU A 12 37.62 8.28 -11.13
CA LEU A 12 37.34 7.14 -10.24
C LEU A 12 36.42 7.42 -9.05
N PHE A 13 35.78 8.58 -8.98
CA PHE A 13 34.68 8.82 -8.03
C PHE A 13 33.32 8.86 -8.73
N THR A 14 33.07 7.95 -9.69
CA THR A 14 31.72 7.40 -9.82
C THR A 14 31.53 6.37 -8.72
N VAL A 15 31.47 6.86 -7.48
CA VAL A 15 30.89 6.08 -6.40
C VAL A 15 29.46 5.89 -6.85
N ASN A 16 29.16 4.72 -7.41
CA ASN A 16 27.81 4.20 -7.39
C ASN A 16 27.49 4.08 -5.91
N VAL A 17 27.04 5.18 -5.30
CA VAL A 17 26.37 5.15 -4.02
C VAL A 17 25.14 4.32 -4.31
N SER A 18 25.25 3.01 -4.10
CA SER A 18 24.12 2.11 -4.10
C SER A 18 23.16 2.72 -3.09
N ALA A 19 22.14 3.43 -3.59
CA ALA A 19 21.20 4.14 -2.76
C ALA A 19 20.50 3.07 -1.92
N GLN A 20 20.88 2.99 -0.64
CA GLN A 20 20.33 2.00 0.25
C GLN A 20 18.90 2.40 0.56
N LEU A 21 17.98 1.46 0.35
CA LEU A 21 16.58 1.64 0.71
C LEU A 21 16.45 1.80 2.23
N LYS A 22 15.81 2.86 2.68
CA LYS A 22 15.54 3.11 4.10
C LYS A 22 14.14 2.65 4.47
N LYS A 23 14.03 1.71 5.40
CA LYS A 23 12.73 1.24 5.91
C LYS A 23 11.99 2.38 6.62
N ILE A 24 10.68 2.49 6.38
CA ILE A 24 9.79 3.38 7.13
C ILE A 24 9.41 2.64 8.41
N GLU A 25 9.98 3.08 9.53
CA GLU A 25 9.75 2.53 10.85
C GLU A 25 9.97 3.60 11.92
N GLY A 26 9.37 3.43 13.09
CA GLY A 26 9.45 4.39 14.17
C GLY A 26 8.34 4.20 15.20
N LYS A 27 8.48 4.85 16.37
CA LYS A 27 7.45 4.82 17.41
C LYS A 27 6.18 5.48 16.88
N GLY A 28 5.04 4.79 17.00
CA GLY A 28 3.75 5.26 16.50
C GLY A 28 3.58 5.15 14.98
N ILE A 29 4.48 4.47 14.26
CA ILE A 29 4.31 4.20 12.83
C ILE A 29 3.77 2.77 12.66
N TYR A 30 2.63 2.66 11.97
CA TYR A 30 2.03 1.38 11.59
C TYR A 30 2.00 1.25 10.07
N THR A 31 2.57 0.16 9.55
CA THR A 31 2.56 -0.15 8.12
C THR A 31 1.88 -1.50 7.87
N GLU A 32 1.01 -1.57 6.85
CA GLU A 32 0.36 -2.83 6.44
C GLU A 32 1.38 -3.89 5.99
N ARG A 33 2.46 -3.44 5.36
CA ARG A 33 3.61 -4.23 4.90
C ARG A 33 4.86 -3.40 5.09
N ASP A 34 6.03 -4.03 5.03
CA ASP A 34 7.29 -3.30 5.01
C ASP A 34 7.34 -2.33 3.82
N ILE A 35 7.63 -1.06 4.10
CA ILE A 35 7.78 0.01 3.11
C ILE A 35 9.18 0.58 3.25
N TYR A 36 9.85 0.77 2.13
CA TYR A 36 11.16 1.40 2.07
C TYR A 36 11.11 2.63 1.17
N LEU A 37 12.00 3.58 1.40
CA LEU A 37 12.17 4.78 0.60
C LEU A 37 13.56 4.80 -0.03
N ASP A 38 13.64 5.21 -1.29
CA ASP A 38 14.92 5.60 -1.90
C ASP A 38 15.29 7.05 -1.53
N SER A 39 16.44 7.51 -2.02
CA SER A 39 16.92 8.88 -1.84
C SER A 39 16.03 9.95 -2.47
N ASN A 40 15.16 9.57 -3.43
CA ASN A 40 14.23 10.45 -4.13
C ASN A 40 12.83 10.44 -3.51
N GLY A 41 12.62 9.68 -2.42
CA GLY A 41 11.32 9.51 -1.77
C GLY A 41 10.37 8.55 -2.48
N LYS A 42 10.82 7.78 -3.48
CA LYS A 42 10.03 6.71 -4.10
C LYS A 42 9.86 5.57 -3.12
N ARG A 43 8.66 4.98 -3.12
CA ARG A 43 8.30 3.88 -2.24
C ARG A 43 8.60 2.53 -2.87
N TYR A 44 9.14 1.65 -2.04
CA TYR A 44 9.46 0.28 -2.35
C TYR A 44 8.77 -0.66 -1.36
N SER A 45 8.15 -1.72 -1.86
CA SER A 45 7.51 -2.77 -1.07
C SER A 45 7.30 -4.00 -1.96
N ASN A 46 6.68 -5.05 -1.45
CA ASN A 46 6.34 -6.25 -2.21
C ASN A 46 4.84 -6.37 -2.50
N GLN A 47 4.05 -5.32 -2.24
CA GLN A 47 2.60 -5.36 -2.40
C GLN A 47 2.06 -4.14 -3.13
N VAL A 48 1.14 -4.35 -4.07
CA VAL A 48 0.32 -3.29 -4.67
C VAL A 48 -1.14 -3.71 -4.61
N SER A 49 -2.00 -2.84 -4.10
CA SER A 49 -3.43 -3.11 -3.97
C SER A 49 -4.21 -2.39 -5.07
N PHE A 50 -5.29 -3.01 -5.52
CA PHE A 50 -6.16 -2.45 -6.55
C PHE A 50 -7.61 -2.88 -6.37
N HIS A 51 -8.50 -2.15 -7.01
CA HIS A 51 -9.94 -2.37 -6.98
C HIS A 51 -10.52 -2.22 -8.38
N PHE A 52 -11.39 -3.14 -8.80
CA PHE A 52 -12.09 -3.07 -10.09
C PHE A 52 -13.40 -2.28 -10.02
N PHE A 53 -13.85 -1.73 -11.15
CA PHE A 53 -15.17 -1.07 -11.24
C PHE A 53 -16.35 -2.03 -11.23
N LYS A 54 -16.12 -3.28 -11.64
CA LYS A 54 -17.13 -4.33 -11.83
C LYS A 54 -16.55 -5.69 -11.46
N GLN A 55 -17.41 -6.69 -11.32
CA GLN A 55 -16.99 -8.07 -11.15
C GLN A 55 -16.05 -8.46 -12.29
N THR A 56 -14.78 -8.68 -11.95
CA THR A 56 -13.72 -8.99 -12.92
C THR A 56 -13.05 -10.31 -12.54
N LEU A 57 -12.85 -10.52 -11.24
CA LEU A 57 -12.32 -11.74 -10.68
C LEU A 57 -13.33 -12.31 -9.66
N THR A 58 -13.32 -13.63 -9.51
CA THR A 58 -14.27 -14.40 -8.71
C THR A 58 -13.60 -15.24 -7.62
N GLU A 59 -12.36 -15.68 -7.86
CA GLU A 59 -11.59 -16.50 -6.93
C GLU A 59 -10.78 -15.65 -5.95
N ASN A 60 -10.29 -16.31 -4.90
CA ASN A 60 -9.48 -15.68 -3.86
C ASN A 60 -8.01 -15.52 -4.25
N SER A 61 -7.53 -16.31 -5.21
CA SER A 61 -6.15 -16.29 -5.65
C SER A 61 -6.06 -16.63 -7.13
N TYR A 62 -5.16 -15.97 -7.86
CA TYR A 62 -4.86 -16.28 -9.25
C TYR A 62 -3.37 -16.30 -9.50
N ASN A 63 -2.96 -17.30 -10.28
CA ASN A 63 -1.74 -17.22 -11.06
C ASN A 63 -2.06 -16.52 -12.39
N LEU A 64 -1.13 -15.74 -12.91
CA LEU A 64 -1.31 -14.97 -14.14
C LEU A 64 -1.75 -15.83 -15.34
N GLU A 65 -1.25 -17.07 -15.42
CA GLU A 65 -1.58 -18.00 -16.49
C GLU A 65 -3.07 -18.37 -16.53
N LYS A 66 -3.72 -18.47 -15.37
CA LYS A 66 -5.12 -18.88 -15.19
C LYS A 66 -6.12 -17.73 -15.40
N LEU A 67 -5.65 -16.51 -15.71
CA LEU A 67 -6.54 -15.39 -15.98
C LEU A 67 -7.20 -15.52 -17.36
N ASN A 68 -8.53 -15.62 -17.37
CA ASN A 68 -9.33 -15.67 -18.60
C ASN A 68 -9.49 -14.30 -19.29
N ASN A 69 -9.31 -13.20 -18.55
CA ASN A 69 -9.41 -11.85 -19.11
C ASN A 69 -8.14 -11.48 -19.87
N SER A 70 -8.17 -11.56 -21.20
CA SER A 70 -7.00 -11.34 -22.08
C SER A 70 -6.35 -9.97 -21.90
N LYS A 71 -7.14 -8.90 -21.81
CA LYS A 71 -6.63 -7.53 -21.63
C LYS A 71 -5.92 -7.38 -20.27
N LEU A 72 -6.55 -7.87 -19.20
CA LEU A 72 -5.95 -7.86 -17.87
C LEU A 72 -4.68 -8.71 -17.83
N LYS A 73 -4.71 -9.90 -18.43
CA LYS A 73 -3.56 -10.80 -18.53
C LYS A 73 -2.39 -10.11 -19.23
N GLN A 74 -2.61 -9.47 -20.38
CA GLN A 74 -1.55 -8.74 -21.10
C GLN A 74 -0.91 -7.64 -20.25
N ILE A 75 -1.72 -6.84 -19.56
CA ILE A 75 -1.23 -5.77 -18.66
C ILE A 75 -0.38 -6.38 -17.55
N LEU A 76 -0.88 -7.42 -16.88
CA LEU A 76 -0.20 -8.05 -15.77
C LEU A 76 1.05 -8.82 -16.21
N THR A 77 1.09 -9.39 -17.41
CA THR A 77 2.31 -9.95 -18.01
C THR A 77 3.37 -8.88 -18.25
N ALA A 78 2.98 -7.68 -18.68
CA ALA A 78 3.93 -6.58 -18.81
C ALA A 78 4.51 -6.16 -17.43
N ILE A 79 3.66 -6.12 -16.39
CA ILE A 79 4.12 -5.89 -15.01
C ILE A 79 5.07 -7.00 -14.55
N GLU A 80 4.74 -8.27 -14.80
CA GLU A 80 5.59 -9.40 -14.38
C GLU A 80 6.96 -9.36 -15.05
N LYS A 81 7.00 -9.02 -16.35
CA LYS A 81 8.25 -8.90 -17.10
C LYS A 81 9.18 -7.83 -16.51
N ASP A 82 8.62 -6.69 -16.10
CA ASP A 82 9.41 -5.55 -15.64
C ASP A 82 9.77 -5.63 -14.15
N PHE A 83 8.88 -6.21 -13.32
CA PHE A 83 8.99 -6.17 -11.86
C PHE A 83 9.16 -7.55 -11.21
N GLY A 84 9.09 -8.64 -11.98
CA GLY A 84 9.20 -10.02 -11.51
C GLY A 84 7.85 -10.65 -11.15
N SER A 85 7.89 -11.94 -10.83
CA SER A 85 6.71 -12.75 -10.53
C SER A 85 5.95 -12.28 -9.30
N PHE A 86 4.64 -12.51 -9.35
CA PHE A 86 3.70 -12.17 -8.29
C PHE A 86 2.49 -13.11 -8.33
N THR A 87 1.77 -13.15 -7.21
CA THR A 87 0.45 -13.75 -7.13
C THR A 87 -0.62 -12.67 -6.96
N ILE A 88 -1.82 -12.93 -7.50
CA ILE A 88 -2.95 -12.04 -7.33
C ILE A 88 -3.82 -12.61 -6.22
N ARG A 89 -4.03 -11.87 -5.14
CA ARG A 89 -4.81 -12.33 -3.99
C ARG A 89 -5.91 -11.37 -3.63
N LYS A 90 -7.08 -11.91 -3.30
CA LYS A 90 -8.22 -11.13 -2.84
C LYS A 90 -7.93 -10.58 -1.45
N ALA A 91 -8.20 -9.29 -1.24
CA ALA A 91 -7.92 -8.63 0.02
C ALA A 91 -8.91 -9.04 1.12
N TYR A 92 -10.18 -9.27 0.74
CA TYR A 92 -11.26 -9.71 1.63
C TYR A 92 -11.84 -11.02 1.11
N THR A 93 -11.38 -12.14 1.66
CA THR A 93 -11.67 -13.49 1.16
C THR A 93 -13.09 -13.96 1.47
N ASP A 94 -13.74 -13.38 2.48
CA ASP A 94 -15.10 -13.68 2.94
C ASP A 94 -16.19 -12.88 2.19
N LYS A 95 -15.80 -11.89 1.39
CA LYS A 95 -16.74 -10.99 0.71
C LYS A 95 -17.06 -11.45 -0.70
N HIS A 96 -18.35 -11.56 -1.03
CA HIS A 96 -18.85 -11.96 -2.33
C HIS A 96 -19.42 -10.77 -3.09
N TRP A 97 -19.45 -10.88 -4.42
CA TRP A 97 -19.99 -9.82 -5.25
C TRP A 97 -21.46 -9.59 -4.92
N GLY A 98 -21.84 -8.33 -4.72
CA GLY A 98 -23.20 -7.97 -4.31
C GLY A 98 -23.43 -7.95 -2.80
N ASP A 99 -22.43 -8.29 -1.96
CA ASP A 99 -22.45 -8.13 -0.50
C ASP A 99 -22.41 -6.63 -0.12
N SER A 100 -23.49 -5.92 -0.47
CA SER A 100 -23.64 -4.47 -0.38
C SER A 100 -24.72 -4.06 0.62
N ILE A 101 -25.32 -5.02 1.33
CA ILE A 101 -26.31 -4.78 2.37
C ILE A 101 -25.77 -5.35 3.68
N SER A 102 -25.72 -4.51 4.70
CA SER A 102 -25.40 -4.89 6.07
C SER A 102 -26.51 -4.43 7.02
N THR A 103 -26.38 -4.74 8.30
CA THR A 103 -27.34 -4.32 9.33
C THR A 103 -26.69 -3.32 10.27
N ASN A 104 -27.33 -2.16 10.47
CA ASN A 104 -26.88 -1.20 11.47
C ASN A 104 -27.02 -1.80 12.87
N ILE A 105 -25.93 -1.82 13.65
CA ILE A 105 -25.89 -2.49 14.96
C ILE A 105 -26.85 -1.83 15.96
N ILE A 106 -27.06 -0.52 15.87
CA ILE A 106 -27.89 0.29 16.77
C ILE A 106 -29.37 0.21 16.34
N THR A 107 -29.66 0.55 15.08
CA THR A 107 -31.05 0.70 14.62
C THR A 107 -31.66 -0.60 14.08
N LYS A 108 -30.85 -1.66 13.89
CA LYS A 108 -31.23 -2.95 13.28
C LYS A 108 -31.81 -2.85 11.87
N LYS A 109 -31.73 -1.68 11.23
CA LYS A 109 -32.19 -1.49 9.85
C LYS A 109 -31.11 -1.89 8.85
N PRO A 110 -31.51 -2.34 7.64
CA PRO A 110 -30.56 -2.58 6.56
C PRO A 110 -29.90 -1.26 6.14
N VAL A 111 -28.59 -1.32 5.88
CA VAL A 111 -27.80 -0.20 5.38
C VAL A 111 -26.97 -0.66 4.19
N PHE A 112 -26.84 0.21 3.20
CA PHE A 112 -25.96 -0.05 2.07
C PHE A 112 -24.51 0.18 2.47
N VAL A 113 -23.67 -0.81 2.18
CA VAL A 113 -22.23 -0.78 2.43
C VAL A 113 -21.48 -0.92 1.11
N ARG A 114 -20.23 -0.51 1.11
CA ARG A 114 -19.36 -0.63 -0.07
C ARG A 114 -19.11 -2.10 -0.37
N ASP A 115 -19.28 -2.49 -1.63
CA ASP A 115 -18.85 -3.80 -2.10
C ASP A 115 -17.31 -3.91 -2.00
N LEU A 116 -16.85 -4.87 -1.20
CA LEU A 116 -15.43 -5.16 -0.95
C LEU A 116 -14.92 -6.37 -1.75
N SER A 117 -15.77 -7.02 -2.53
CA SER A 117 -15.48 -8.28 -3.21
C SER A 117 -14.44 -8.14 -4.33
N GLN A 118 -14.23 -6.92 -4.85
CA GLN A 118 -13.35 -6.66 -5.99
C GLN A 118 -12.03 -5.98 -5.59
N PHE A 119 -11.64 -6.08 -4.32
CA PHE A 119 -10.35 -5.62 -3.81
C PHE A 119 -9.33 -6.76 -3.87
N TYR A 120 -8.22 -6.51 -4.55
CA TYR A 120 -7.15 -7.48 -4.78
C TYR A 120 -5.78 -6.85 -4.51
N ARG A 121 -4.78 -7.71 -4.37
CA ARG A 121 -3.37 -7.40 -4.15
C ARG A 121 -2.53 -8.15 -5.16
N LEU A 122 -1.53 -7.49 -5.73
CA LEU A 122 -0.36 -8.14 -6.31
C LEU A 122 0.65 -8.34 -5.17
N GLU A 123 0.96 -9.58 -4.84
CA GLU A 123 2.02 -9.93 -3.88
C GLU A 123 3.23 -10.44 -4.66
N PHE A 124 4.29 -9.63 -4.71
CA PHE A 124 5.54 -9.92 -5.41
C PHE A 124 6.51 -10.69 -4.52
N ASP A 125 7.34 -11.52 -5.14
CA ASP A 125 8.34 -12.33 -4.42
C ASP A 125 9.55 -11.49 -3.95
N LYS A 126 9.72 -10.29 -4.51
CA LYS A 126 10.80 -9.35 -4.19
C LYS A 126 10.28 -7.94 -3.94
N ILE A 127 11.11 -7.11 -3.32
CA ILE A 127 10.85 -5.69 -3.16
C ILE A 127 10.95 -5.00 -4.54
N ILE A 128 9.93 -4.23 -4.88
CA ILE A 128 9.79 -3.50 -6.15
C ILE A 128 9.48 -2.02 -5.89
N CYS A 129 9.70 -1.16 -6.89
CA CYS A 129 9.25 0.23 -6.86
C CYS A 129 7.71 0.28 -7.02
N VAL A 130 6.97 0.42 -5.92
CA VAL A 130 5.51 0.35 -5.95
C VAL A 130 4.89 1.53 -6.68
N ASP A 131 5.52 2.71 -6.64
CA ASP A 131 5.00 3.90 -7.31
C ASP A 131 4.97 3.74 -8.83
N GLU A 132 5.98 3.07 -9.41
CA GLU A 132 6.03 2.78 -10.85
C GLU A 132 4.96 1.78 -11.27
N VAL A 133 4.74 0.71 -10.48
CA VAL A 133 3.66 -0.24 -10.74
C VAL A 133 2.29 0.43 -10.63
N ILE A 134 2.08 1.27 -9.62
CA ILE A 134 0.83 2.02 -9.44
C ILE A 134 0.56 2.90 -10.67
N ASN A 135 1.57 3.62 -11.17
CA ASN A 135 1.42 4.48 -12.34
C ASN A 135 1.05 3.68 -13.59
N LYS A 136 1.78 2.59 -13.88
CA LYS A 136 1.46 1.72 -15.02
C LYS A 136 0.04 1.15 -14.95
N LEU A 137 -0.40 0.69 -13.78
CA LEU A 137 -1.75 0.15 -13.63
C LEU A 137 -2.82 1.23 -13.80
N LYS A 138 -2.61 2.44 -13.25
CA LYS A 138 -3.54 3.58 -13.39
C LYS A 138 -3.76 3.99 -14.85
N GLU A 139 -2.72 3.96 -15.68
CA GLU A 139 -2.80 4.33 -17.10
C GLU A 139 -3.77 3.44 -17.91
N THR A 140 -4.00 2.20 -17.47
CA THR A 140 -4.82 1.22 -18.19
C THR A 140 -6.33 1.48 -18.14
N LYS A 141 -6.80 2.31 -17.18
CA LYS A 141 -8.21 2.61 -16.89
C LYS A 141 -9.11 1.39 -16.62
N ILE A 142 -8.53 0.21 -16.35
CA ILE A 142 -9.30 -0.99 -15.93
C ILE A 142 -9.65 -0.93 -14.44
N PHE A 143 -8.74 -0.37 -13.65
CA PHE A 143 -8.84 -0.30 -12.21
C PHE A 143 -9.56 0.97 -11.78
N ARG A 144 -10.45 0.84 -10.79
CA ARG A 144 -11.11 1.96 -10.11
C ARG A 144 -10.14 2.72 -9.23
N SER A 145 -9.29 2.00 -8.52
CA SER A 145 -8.22 2.58 -7.71
C SER A 145 -7.06 1.61 -7.62
N VAL A 146 -5.86 2.16 -7.48
CA VAL A 146 -4.60 1.44 -7.28
C VAL A 146 -3.77 2.21 -6.25
N TRP A 147 -3.24 1.52 -5.24
CA TRP A 147 -2.47 2.11 -4.16
C TRP A 147 -1.42 1.13 -3.62
N GLY A 148 -0.37 1.69 -3.01
CA GLY A 148 0.65 0.92 -2.31
C GLY A 148 0.18 0.52 -0.90
N PRO A 149 1.00 -0.21 -0.13
CA PRO A 149 0.69 -0.53 1.27
C PRO A 149 0.42 0.74 2.09
N VAL A 150 -0.52 0.63 3.02
CA VAL A 150 -0.90 1.76 3.89
C VAL A 150 0.17 1.98 4.96
N CYS A 151 0.54 3.24 5.18
CA CYS A 151 1.34 3.72 6.31
C CYS A 151 0.50 4.72 7.11
N LYS A 152 0.43 4.53 8.42
CA LYS A 152 -0.23 5.43 9.37
C LYS A 152 0.79 5.89 10.40
N VAL A 153 0.68 7.15 10.80
CA VAL A 153 1.46 7.72 11.90
C VAL A 153 0.46 8.12 12.99
N ASP A 154 0.59 7.52 14.16
CA ASP A 154 -0.15 7.90 15.35
C ASP A 154 0.33 9.29 15.78
N MET A 155 -0.56 10.28 15.65
CA MET A 155 -0.28 11.67 16.03
C MET A 155 -0.51 11.92 17.53
N TYR A 156 -0.50 10.90 18.38
CA TYR A 156 -0.71 11.08 19.82
C TYR A 156 0.60 11.49 20.50
N SER A 157 0.82 12.80 20.65
CA SER A 157 1.68 13.31 21.71
C SER A 157 0.85 13.48 22.99
N PRO A 158 1.25 12.89 24.13
CA PRO A 158 0.60 13.16 25.41
C PRO A 158 0.56 14.65 25.79
N SER A 159 1.42 15.49 25.20
CA SER A 159 1.44 16.93 25.38
C SER A 159 0.30 17.68 24.68
N ASP A 160 -0.34 17.07 23.68
CA ASP A 160 -1.45 17.69 22.93
C ASP A 160 -2.79 17.53 23.68
N TYR A 161 -2.80 16.75 24.77
CA TYR A 161 -3.87 16.74 25.74
C TYR A 161 -3.73 17.95 26.67
N ILE A 162 -4.31 19.08 26.25
CA ILE A 162 -4.75 20.10 27.19
C ILE A 162 -6.15 19.67 27.60
N PRO A 163 -6.36 19.10 28.81
CA PRO A 163 -7.72 18.88 29.31
C PRO A 163 -8.36 20.26 29.42
N THR A 164 -9.17 20.64 28.42
CA THR A 164 -10.18 21.65 28.66
C THR A 164 -11.02 21.11 29.81
N ALA A 165 -11.24 21.95 30.84
CA ALA A 165 -11.76 21.59 32.16
C ALA A 165 -13.13 20.84 32.16
N GLN A 166 -13.68 20.56 30.99
CA GLN A 166 -14.92 19.83 30.77
C GLN A 166 -14.81 18.31 30.93
N TRP A 167 -13.58 17.75 30.95
CA TRP A 167 -13.32 16.32 31.20
C TRP A 167 -12.55 16.05 32.50
N ALA A 168 -12.38 17.05 33.37
CA ALA A 168 -11.94 16.79 34.73
C ALA A 168 -13.01 15.91 35.39
N MET A 169 -12.66 14.67 35.74
CA MET A 169 -13.48 13.75 36.55
C MET A 169 -13.63 14.26 38.00
N ASN A 170 -13.93 15.54 38.18
CA ASN A 170 -14.27 16.16 39.46
C ASN A 170 -15.78 16.42 39.59
N ASN A 171 -16.60 16.03 38.61
CA ASN A 171 -18.06 16.08 38.69
C ASN A 171 -18.74 14.69 38.63
N THR A 172 -17.98 13.61 38.75
CA THR A 172 -18.59 12.33 39.13
C THR A 172 -18.76 12.35 40.64
N ASP A 173 -20.00 12.58 41.09
CA ASP A 173 -20.48 12.26 42.44
C ASP A 173 -20.34 10.75 42.70
N ALA A 174 -19.09 10.28 42.81
CA ALA A 174 -18.75 8.99 43.38
C ALA A 174 -18.65 9.15 44.91
N THR A 175 -19.72 9.64 45.53
CA THR A 175 -20.06 9.39 46.93
C THR A 175 -21.56 9.60 47.13
N LYS A 176 -22.24 8.54 47.54
CA LYS A 176 -23.63 8.41 48.05
C LYS A 176 -24.70 7.94 47.05
N ALA A 177 -24.81 6.62 46.90
CA ALA A 177 -25.97 5.83 47.35
C ALA A 177 -25.57 4.35 47.44
#